data_AF-A0A1F3CJT5-F1
#
_entry.id   AF-A0A1F3CJT5-F1
#
_cell.length_a   1.000
_cell.length_b   1.000
_cell.length_c   1.000
_cell.angle_alpha   90.00
_cell.angle_beta   90.00
_cell.angle_gamma   90.00
#
_symmetry.space_group_name_H-M   'P 1'
#
loop_
_entity.id
_entity.type
_entity.pdbx_description
1 polymer ?
#
loop_
_entity_poly.entity_id
_entity_poly.type
_entity_poly.pdbx_seq_one_letter_code
_entity_poly.pdbx_strand_id
1 'polypeptide(L)'
;MKKIAIISIVLLFSIFNIVNAQSRKSSFHYKTPKYNTGYYKTTGYPKVSRSSSVRSEFLKSQGYKKTPTGYEVDHVIPLSKGGSDSPYNMQLITNEQHHQKTAIERKTYKFKY
;
A
#
# COMPACT_ATOMS: atom_id res chain seq x y z
N MET A 1 -11.14 -20.41 44.42
CA MET A 1 -11.40 -21.02 43.10
C MET A 1 -11.40 -19.92 42.06
N LYS A 2 -10.32 -19.80 41.28
CA LYS A 2 -10.19 -18.76 40.24
C LYS A 2 -11.07 -19.15 39.06
N LYS A 3 -12.16 -18.42 38.81
CA LYS A 3 -12.94 -18.53 37.57
C LYS A 3 -12.11 -17.89 36.45
N ILE A 4 -11.20 -18.68 35.88
CA ILE A 4 -10.25 -18.24 34.88
C ILE A 4 -11.00 -17.94 33.57
N ALA A 5 -10.71 -16.76 33.04
CA ALA A 5 -11.22 -16.18 31.81
C ALA A 5 -11.05 -17.09 30.58
N ILE A 6 -12.08 -17.85 30.23
CA ILE A 6 -12.09 -18.64 28.98
C ILE A 6 -12.88 -17.91 27.86
N ILE A 7 -13.59 -16.82 28.17
CA ILE A 7 -14.46 -16.14 27.19
C ILE A 7 -13.70 -15.15 26.29
N SER A 8 -12.47 -14.74 26.63
CA SER A 8 -11.74 -13.71 25.88
C SER A 8 -10.89 -14.21 24.71
N ILE A 9 -10.61 -15.51 24.62
CA ILE A 9 -9.69 -16.06 23.59
C ILE A 9 -10.42 -16.37 22.27
N VAL A 10 -11.72 -16.67 22.32
CA VAL A 10 -12.49 -17.01 21.10
C VAL A 10 -12.80 -15.75 20.27
N LEU A 11 -12.92 -14.56 20.88
CA LEU A 11 -13.18 -13.31 20.16
C LEU A 11 -11.93 -12.71 19.47
N LEU A 12 -10.73 -13.08 19.93
CA LEU A 12 -9.47 -12.66 19.32
C LEU A 12 -9.09 -13.52 18.10
N PHE A 13 -9.64 -14.73 17.97
CA PHE A 13 -9.44 -15.59 16.79
C PHE A 13 -10.42 -15.31 15.64
N SER A 14 -11.54 -14.62 15.89
CA SER A 14 -12.46 -14.21 14.82
C SER A 14 -11.92 -13.07 13.94
N ILE A 15 -10.87 -12.36 14.36
CA ILE A 15 -10.28 -11.26 13.58
C ILE A 15 -9.20 -11.74 12.59
N PHE A 16 -8.73 -12.99 12.71
CA PHE A 16 -7.74 -13.56 11.79
C PHE A 16 -8.34 -14.17 10.50
N ASN A 17 -9.67 -14.29 10.42
CA ASN A 17 -10.34 -14.92 9.28
C ASN A 17 -10.76 -13.96 8.16
N ILE A 18 -10.46 -12.66 8.25
CA ILE A 18 -10.71 -11.69 7.15
C ILE A 18 -9.45 -11.44 6.30
N VAL A 19 -8.30 -12.07 6.61
CA VAL A 19 -7.05 -11.82 5.89
C VAL A 19 -6.65 -12.91 4.89
N ASN A 20 -7.45 -13.96 4.74
CA ASN A 20 -7.17 -15.07 3.81
C ASN A 20 -8.24 -15.21 2.71
N ALA A 21 -8.46 -14.15 1.92
CA ALA A 21 -8.99 -14.30 0.56
C ALA A 21 -7.82 -14.48 -0.42
N GLN A 22 -7.18 -15.65 -0.27
CA GLN A 22 -6.52 -16.44 -1.29
C GLN A 22 -6.19 -15.74 -2.62
N SER A 23 -4.92 -15.37 -2.76
CA SER A 23 -4.04 -15.91 -3.81
C SER A 23 -4.74 -16.20 -5.15
N ARG A 24 -5.09 -15.15 -5.91
CA ARG A 24 -5.03 -15.28 -7.36
C ARG A 24 -3.59 -14.97 -7.75
N LYS A 25 -2.83 -16.00 -8.11
CA LYS A 25 -1.62 -15.83 -8.92
C LYS A 25 -2.07 -15.25 -10.27
N SER A 26 -2.34 -13.94 -10.35
CA SER A 26 -2.07 -13.27 -11.61
C SER A 26 -0.55 -13.29 -11.74
N SER A 27 -0.06 -13.60 -12.93
CA SER A 27 1.35 -13.53 -13.31
C SER A 27 1.83 -12.10 -13.12
N PHE A 28 2.15 -11.78 -11.87
CA PHE A 28 2.46 -10.44 -11.43
C PHE A 28 3.84 -10.12 -11.97
N HIS A 29 3.87 -9.43 -13.11
CA HIS A 29 5.10 -8.89 -13.62
C HIS A 29 5.61 -7.90 -12.58
N TYR A 30 6.66 -8.29 -11.88
CA TYR A 30 7.43 -7.43 -10.99
C TYR A 30 8.05 -6.33 -11.85
N LYS A 31 7.33 -5.22 -12.01
CA LYS A 31 7.89 -4.04 -12.66
C LYS A 31 8.75 -3.34 -11.63
N THR A 32 10.06 -3.43 -11.83
CA THR A 32 11.00 -2.53 -11.18
C THR A 32 10.55 -1.08 -11.40
N PRO A 33 10.65 -0.20 -10.39
CA PRO A 33 10.25 1.19 -10.56
C PRO A 33 11.00 1.80 -11.74
N LYS A 34 10.25 2.27 -12.76
CA LYS A 34 10.84 2.97 -13.89
C LYS A 34 11.11 4.41 -13.50
N TYR A 35 12.38 4.73 -13.25
CA TYR A 35 12.81 6.10 -12.99
C TYR A 35 12.77 6.91 -14.29
N ASN A 36 12.17 8.08 -14.22
CA ASN A 36 12.14 9.06 -15.30
C ASN A 36 13.34 10.00 -15.16
N THR A 37 13.73 10.66 -16.25
CA THR A 37 14.78 11.68 -16.22
C THR A 37 14.38 12.85 -15.32
N GLY A 38 15.16 13.09 -14.27
CA GLY A 38 15.05 14.24 -13.37
C GLY A 38 14.53 13.93 -11.97
N TYR A 39 14.60 14.95 -11.12
CA TYR A 39 14.28 14.86 -9.69
C TYR A 39 13.15 15.82 -9.32
N TYR A 40 12.43 15.52 -8.25
CA TYR A 40 11.47 16.44 -7.65
C TYR A 40 12.22 17.58 -6.96
N LYS A 41 12.04 18.83 -7.43
CA LYS A 41 12.69 20.01 -6.84
C LYS A 41 12.44 20.16 -5.33
N THR A 42 11.27 19.72 -4.87
CA THR A 42 10.83 19.82 -3.46
C THR A 42 11.46 18.78 -2.54
N THR A 43 11.82 17.60 -3.05
CA THR A 43 12.24 16.48 -2.20
C THR A 43 13.59 15.86 -2.59
N GLY A 44 14.15 16.21 -3.74
CA GLY A 44 15.39 15.61 -4.27
C GLY A 44 15.24 14.16 -4.75
N TYR A 45 14.05 13.54 -4.65
CA TYR A 45 13.84 12.17 -5.09
C TYR A 45 13.70 12.05 -6.61
N PRO A 46 14.14 10.91 -7.20
CA PRO A 46 13.98 10.68 -8.62
C PRO A 46 12.49 10.64 -8.97
N LYS A 47 12.14 11.20 -10.13
CA LYS A 47 10.79 11.07 -10.67
C LYS A 47 10.56 9.61 -11.05
N VAL A 48 9.41 9.08 -10.67
CA VAL A 48 9.05 7.67 -10.90
C VAL A 48 7.81 7.60 -11.78
N SER A 49 7.82 6.69 -12.75
CA SER A 49 6.65 6.39 -13.56
C SER A 49 5.72 5.45 -12.80
N ARG A 50 4.41 5.72 -12.87
CA ARG A 50 3.36 4.91 -12.27
C ARG A 50 2.52 4.29 -13.37
N SER A 51 2.31 2.98 -13.32
CA SER A 51 1.56 2.26 -14.34
C SER A 51 0.06 2.27 -14.03
N SER A 52 -0.73 2.85 -14.93
CA SER A 52 -2.20 2.86 -14.83
C SER A 52 -2.79 1.44 -14.88
N SER A 53 -2.21 0.54 -15.69
CA SER A 53 -2.70 -0.84 -15.79
C SER A 53 -2.50 -1.63 -14.49
N VAL A 54 -1.35 -1.43 -13.82
CA VAL A 54 -1.03 -2.02 -12.51
C VAL A 54 -2.02 -1.53 -11.44
N ARG A 55 -2.33 -0.22 -11.43
CA ARG A 55 -3.37 0.34 -10.55
C ARG A 55 -4.75 -0.24 -10.83
N SER A 56 -5.14 -0.39 -12.10
CA SER A 56 -6.42 -0.99 -12.47
C SER A 56 -6.50 -2.47 -12.09
N GLU A 57 -5.40 -3.22 -12.24
CA GLU A 57 -5.31 -4.62 -11.80
C GLU A 57 -5.46 -4.72 -10.28
N PHE A 58 -4.78 -3.87 -9.52
CA PHE A 58 -4.96 -3.75 -8.07
C PHE A 58 -6.43 -3.54 -7.70
N LEU A 59 -7.06 -2.51 -8.26
CA LEU A 59 -8.46 -2.19 -7.97
C LEU A 59 -9.39 -3.35 -8.33
N LYS A 60 -9.19 -3.98 -9.49
CA LYS A 60 -9.96 -5.15 -9.92
C LYS A 60 -9.81 -6.33 -8.95
N SER A 61 -8.60 -6.57 -8.44
CA SER A 61 -8.33 -7.61 -7.43
C SER A 61 -9.09 -7.36 -6.12
N GLN A 62 -9.32 -6.09 -5.80
CA GLN A 62 -10.09 -5.65 -4.63
C GLN A 62 -11.60 -5.53 -4.91
N GLY A 63 -12.08 -5.92 -6.09
CA GLY A 63 -13.50 -5.83 -6.47
C GLY A 63 -13.96 -4.44 -6.93
N TYR A 64 -13.05 -3.50 -7.14
CA TYR A 64 -13.37 -2.13 -7.56
C TYR A 64 -13.10 -1.91 -9.06
N LYS A 65 -14.03 -1.23 -9.73
CA LYS A 65 -13.83 -0.75 -11.11
C LYS A 65 -13.00 0.54 -11.18
N LYS A 66 -13.08 1.34 -10.12
CA LYS A 66 -12.38 2.62 -9.94
C LYS A 66 -12.10 2.85 -8.47
N THR A 67 -11.19 3.75 -8.16
CA THR A 67 -10.93 4.16 -6.77
C THR A 67 -12.23 4.73 -6.16
N PRO A 68 -12.68 4.23 -5.00
CA PRO A 68 -13.84 4.78 -4.31
C PRO A 68 -13.62 6.24 -3.91
N THR A 69 -14.70 7.01 -3.81
CA THR A 69 -14.65 8.39 -3.31
C THR A 69 -14.11 8.43 -1.89
N GLY A 70 -13.16 9.32 -1.61
CA GLY A 70 -12.50 9.46 -0.30
C GLY A 70 -11.31 8.53 -0.06
N TYR A 71 -10.92 7.74 -1.08
CA TYR A 71 -9.78 6.83 -1.04
C TYR A 71 -8.76 7.13 -2.13
N GLU A 72 -7.53 6.69 -1.89
CA GLU A 72 -6.43 6.71 -2.85
C GLU A 72 -5.74 5.34 -2.91
N VAL A 73 -5.24 4.99 -4.10
CA VAL A 73 -4.33 3.86 -4.27
C VAL A 73 -2.92 4.39 -4.10
N ASP A 74 -2.20 3.85 -3.12
CA ASP A 74 -0.86 4.26 -2.75
C ASP A 74 0.09 3.06 -2.70
N HIS A 75 1.39 3.31 -2.76
CA HIS A 75 2.40 2.27 -2.60
C HIS A 75 2.79 2.12 -1.12
N VAL A 76 2.80 0.89 -0.60
CA VAL A 76 3.20 0.57 0.78
C VAL A 76 4.64 1.01 1.02
N ILE A 77 5.55 0.58 0.13
CA ILE A 77 6.92 1.07 0.03
C ILE A 77 6.98 2.11 -1.09
N PRO A 78 7.38 3.35 -0.84
CA PRO A 78 7.48 4.38 -1.88
C PRO A 78 8.40 3.95 -3.03
N LEU A 79 7.96 4.21 -4.27
CA LEU A 79 8.77 3.93 -5.47
C LEU A 79 10.12 4.67 -5.47
N SER A 80 10.16 5.89 -4.91
CA SER A 80 11.39 6.68 -4.74
C SER A 80 12.40 6.03 -3.79
N LYS A 81 11.97 5.03 -3.03
CA LYS A 81 12.77 4.23 -2.09
C LYS A 81 12.99 2.80 -2.56
N GLY A 82 12.73 2.50 -3.83
CA GLY A 82 12.92 1.17 -4.41
C GLY A 82 11.71 0.25 -4.26
N GLY A 83 10.56 0.77 -3.81
CA GLY A 83 9.31 0.04 -3.90
C GLY A 83 8.98 -0.33 -5.35
N SER A 84 8.39 -1.50 -5.55
CA SER A 84 7.97 -1.95 -6.88
C SER A 84 6.66 -1.33 -7.30
N ASP A 85 6.46 -1.16 -8.61
CA ASP A 85 5.18 -0.72 -9.16
C ASP A 85 4.32 -1.93 -9.51
N SER A 86 3.65 -2.48 -8.49
CA SER A 86 2.99 -3.78 -8.54
C SER A 86 1.81 -3.81 -7.54
N PRO A 87 0.68 -4.48 -7.83
CA PRO A 87 -0.41 -4.54 -6.87
C PRO A 87 -0.08 -5.11 -5.46
N TYR A 88 1.05 -5.83 -5.27
CA TYR A 88 1.47 -6.39 -3.97
C TYR A 88 2.11 -5.32 -3.09
N ASN A 89 2.64 -4.28 -3.72
CA ASN A 89 3.14 -3.08 -3.05
C ASN A 89 2.10 -1.96 -3.09
N MET A 90 0.83 -2.24 -3.44
CA MET A 90 -0.24 -1.26 -3.43
C MET A 90 -1.17 -1.47 -2.25
N GLN A 91 -1.75 -0.37 -1.78
CA GLN A 91 -2.76 -0.33 -0.74
C GLN A 91 -3.86 0.66 -1.12
N LEU A 92 -5.09 0.39 -0.69
CA LEU A 92 -6.21 1.32 -0.78
C LEU A 92 -6.40 1.95 0.59
N ILE A 93 -6.17 3.25 0.69
CA ILE A 93 -6.20 3.99 1.97
C ILE A 93 -7.09 5.22 1.84
N THR A 94 -7.59 5.76 2.95
CA THR A 94 -8.37 7.01 2.91
C THR A 94 -7.46 8.19 2.58
N ASN A 95 -8.04 9.28 2.07
CA ASN A 95 -7.29 10.51 1.82
C ASN A 95 -6.56 11.01 3.08
N GLU A 96 -7.22 10.94 4.23
CA GLU A 96 -6.62 11.34 5.51
C GLU A 96 -5.42 10.46 5.90
N GLN A 97 -5.55 9.13 5.77
CA GLN A 97 -4.45 8.19 6.00
C GLN A 97 -3.29 8.47 5.05
N HIS A 98 -3.57 8.78 3.78
CA HIS A 98 -2.54 9.13 2.82
C HIS A 98 -1.82 10.43 3.21
N HIS A 99 -2.55 11.45 3.68
CA HIS A 99 -1.94 12.69 4.19
C HIS A 99 -1.02 12.42 5.40
N GLN A 100 -1.48 11.62 6.36
CA GLN A 100 -0.70 11.25 7.55
C GLN A 100 0.57 10.46 7.16
N LYS A 101 0.43 9.42 6.33
CA LYS A 101 1.55 8.63 5.80
C LYS A 101 2.56 9.53 5.09
N THR A 102 2.10 10.38 4.17
CA THR A 102 2.96 11.29 3.40
C THR A 102 3.71 12.27 4.31
N ALA A 103 3.10 12.73 5.41
CA ALA A 103 3.77 13.60 6.39
C ALA A 103 4.87 12.86 7.17
N ILE A 104 4.58 11.62 7.60
CA ILE A 104 5.54 10.75 8.27
C ILE A 104 6.71 10.43 7.33
N GLU A 105 6.44 9.99 6.11
CA GLU A 105 7.47 9.68 5.12
C GLU A 105 8.34 10.88 4.80
N ARG A 106 7.75 12.08 4.64
CA ARG A 106 8.52 13.31 4.49
C ARG A 106 9.45 13.52 5.68
N LYS A 107 8.99 13.38 6.92
CA LYS A 107 9.83 13.54 8.11
C LYS A 107 10.95 12.48 8.16
N THR A 108 10.61 11.22 7.97
CA THR A 108 11.52 10.07 8.04
C THR A 108 12.61 10.14 6.97
N TYR A 109 12.27 10.60 5.77
CA TYR A 109 13.18 10.59 4.63
C TYR A 109 13.80 11.95 4.29
N LYS A 110 13.57 13.01 5.08
CA LYS A 110 14.15 14.35 4.88
C LYS A 110 15.67 14.41 5.13
N PHE A 111 16.23 13.47 5.90
CA PHE A 111 17.62 13.52 6.38
C PHE A 111 18.51 12.40 5.83
N LYS A 112 18.09 11.68 4.79
CA LYS A 112 18.83 10.47 4.37
C LYS A 112 20.01 10.72 3.43
N TYR A 113 20.23 11.94 2.94
CA TYR A 113 21.46 12.37 2.25
C TYR A 113 21.64 13.89 2.42
#